data_AF-A0A439DXG7-F1
#
_entry.id   AF-A0A439DXG7-F1
#
_cell.length_a   1.000
_cell.length_b   1.000
_cell.length_c   1.000
_cell.angle_alpha   90.00
_cell.angle_beta   90.00
_cell.angle_gamma   90.00
#
_symmetry.space_group_name_H-M   'P 1'
#
loop_
_entity.id
_entity.type
_entity.pdbx_description
1 polymer ?
#
loop_
_entity_poly.entity_id
_entity_poly.type
_entity_poly.pdbx_seq_one_letter_code
_entity_poly.pdbx_strand_id
1 'polypeptide(L)'
;MAGRVSARKDEDMNLQDAGEMLRRLEADPDAAHTCGQPFETADGTTVIPWAKPVGVFVIKDGHASWKPAVDTSRIAMLGILVGLTSAVFAGVAMVRRPPWPDLHGDIAQLR
;
A
#
# COMPACT_ATOMS: atom_id res chain seq x y z
N MET A 1 24.58 -9.95 -57.67
CA MET A 1 23.19 -10.03 -57.18
C MET A 1 23.15 -9.42 -55.78
N ALA A 2 22.66 -8.19 -55.66
CA ALA A 2 22.72 -7.38 -54.45
C ALA A 2 21.50 -7.63 -53.55
N GLY A 3 21.70 -8.22 -52.38
CA GLY A 3 20.70 -8.32 -51.32
C GLY A 3 20.65 -7.02 -50.53
N ARG A 4 19.57 -6.27 -50.72
CA ARG A 4 19.26 -4.99 -50.06
C ARG A 4 19.20 -5.19 -48.54
N VAL A 5 20.22 -4.68 -47.83
CA VAL A 5 20.15 -4.44 -46.39
C VAL A 5 19.06 -3.40 -46.16
N SER A 6 17.91 -3.85 -45.69
CA SER A 6 16.81 -2.98 -45.29
C SER A 6 17.24 -2.25 -44.03
N ALA A 7 17.66 -0.99 -44.18
CA ALA A 7 17.79 -0.04 -43.08
C ALA A 7 16.47 -0.05 -42.29
N ARG A 8 16.52 -0.49 -41.03
CA ARG A 8 15.39 -0.44 -40.10
C ARG A 8 15.23 1.02 -39.72
N LYS A 9 14.26 1.66 -40.38
CA LYS A 9 13.76 3.01 -40.16
C LYS A 9 13.58 3.27 -38.67
N ASP A 10 14.54 3.94 -38.09
CA ASP A 10 14.55 4.63 -36.81
C ASP A 10 13.65 5.88 -36.92
N GLU A 11 12.36 5.63 -37.17
CA GLU A 11 11.31 6.64 -37.09
C GLU A 11 10.43 6.33 -35.88
N ASP A 12 10.37 7.31 -34.98
CA ASP A 12 9.18 7.65 -34.21
C ASP A 12 8.73 6.61 -33.17
N MET A 13 9.61 6.28 -32.22
CA MET A 13 9.16 5.67 -30.97
C MET A 13 8.35 6.71 -30.16
N ASN A 14 7.04 6.74 -30.43
CA ASN A 14 6.07 7.63 -29.78
C ASN A 14 6.06 7.39 -28.26
N LEU A 15 6.10 8.47 -27.48
CA LEU A 15 6.03 8.43 -26.02
C LEU A 15 4.76 7.74 -25.50
N GLN A 16 3.67 7.78 -26.27
CA GLN A 16 2.44 7.07 -25.93
C GLN A 16 2.60 5.55 -26.08
N ASP A 17 3.35 5.10 -27.09
CA ASP A 17 3.67 3.68 -27.30
C ASP A 17 4.60 3.18 -26.19
N ALA A 18 5.61 3.98 -25.81
CA ALA A 18 6.45 3.71 -24.64
C ALA A 18 5.62 3.63 -23.34
N GLY A 19 4.63 4.52 -23.17
CA GLY A 19 3.71 4.48 -22.03
C GLY A 19 2.82 3.23 -22.01
N GLU A 20 2.36 2.77 -23.17
CA GLU A 20 1.60 1.52 -23.29
C GLU A 20 2.48 0.29 -23.00
N MET A 21 3.73 0.31 -23.47
CA MET A 21 4.72 -0.75 -23.17
C MET A 21 5.03 -0.83 -21.67
N LEU A 22 5.23 0.32 -21.01
CA LEU A 22 5.43 0.37 -19.56
C LEU A 22 4.19 -0.13 -18.81
N ARG A 23 2.99 0.28 -19.26
CA ARG A 23 1.73 -0.17 -18.65
C ARG A 23 1.50 -1.67 -18.82
N ARG A 24 1.93 -2.26 -19.94
CA ARG A 24 1.91 -3.71 -20.18
C ARG A 24 2.92 -4.45 -19.30
N LEU A 25 4.13 -3.92 -19.16
CA LEU A 25 5.14 -4.48 -18.24
C LEU A 25 4.66 -4.43 -16.78
N GLU A 26 4.01 -3.35 -16.37
CA GLU A 26 3.51 -3.18 -15.01
C GLU A 26 2.24 -3.99 -14.73
N ALA A 27 1.46 -4.29 -15.78
CA ALA A 27 0.30 -5.15 -15.73
C ALA A 27 0.65 -6.64 -15.83
N ASP A 28 1.90 -7.00 -16.16
CA ASP A 28 2.37 -8.38 -16.21
C ASP A 28 2.70 -8.88 -14.78
N PRO A 29 1.85 -9.72 -14.17
CA PRO A 29 2.12 -10.28 -12.85
C PRO A 29 3.31 -11.25 -12.87
N ASP A 30 3.69 -11.79 -14.03
CA ASP A 30 4.84 -12.71 -14.16
C ASP A 30 6.17 -11.95 -14.16
N ALA A 31 6.21 -10.71 -14.66
CA ALA A 31 7.35 -9.82 -14.47
C ALA A 31 7.58 -9.49 -12.97
N ALA A 32 6.53 -9.60 -12.15
CA ALA A 32 6.63 -9.42 -10.72
C ALA A 32 7.27 -10.63 -9.99
N HIS A 33 7.48 -11.77 -10.66
CA HIS A 33 8.10 -12.98 -10.10
C HIS A 33 9.60 -13.07 -10.37
N THR A 34 10.19 -12.07 -11.04
CA THR A 34 11.63 -12.04 -11.33
C THR A 34 12.42 -11.75 -10.04
N CYS A 35 12.93 -12.81 -9.42
CA CYS A 35 13.93 -12.73 -8.37
C CYS A 35 15.22 -12.14 -8.96
N GLY A 36 15.67 -10.98 -8.48
CA GLY A 36 16.98 -10.46 -8.86
C GLY A 36 18.12 -11.26 -8.21
N GLN A 37 19.35 -11.04 -8.66
CA GLN A 37 20.50 -11.79 -8.16
C GLN A 37 20.71 -11.51 -6.66
N PRO A 38 20.85 -12.55 -5.82
CA PRO A 38 21.19 -12.37 -4.42
C PRO A 38 22.53 -11.62 -4.29
N PHE A 39 22.54 -10.55 -3.50
CA PHE A 39 23.78 -9.87 -3.17
C PHE A 39 23.90 -9.71 -1.65
N GLU A 40 25.13 -9.79 -1.17
CA GLU A 40 25.45 -9.63 0.24
C GLU A 40 25.69 -8.15 0.51
N THR A 41 24.90 -7.57 1.41
CA THR A 41 25.15 -6.21 1.91
C THR A 41 26.37 -6.26 2.83
N ALA A 42 27.12 -5.15 2.91
CA ALA A 42 28.33 -5.03 3.73
C ALA A 42 28.18 -5.43 5.21
N ASP A 43 26.93 -5.49 5.70
CA ASP A 43 26.56 -5.92 7.04
C ASP A 43 26.41 -7.45 7.22
N GLY A 44 26.76 -8.26 6.20
CA GLY A 44 26.61 -9.73 6.20
C GLY A 44 25.16 -10.21 6.00
N THR A 45 24.29 -9.34 5.50
CA THR A 45 22.88 -9.66 5.23
C THR A 45 22.71 -10.05 3.76
N THR A 46 22.21 -11.25 3.51
CA THR A 46 21.83 -11.68 2.15
C THR A 46 20.49 -11.05 1.76
N VAL A 47 20.49 -10.21 0.72
CA VAL A 47 19.27 -9.60 0.19
C VAL A 47 18.91 -10.26 -1.14
N ILE A 48 17.67 -10.75 -1.24
CA ILE A 48 17.11 -11.34 -2.46
C ILE A 48 15.98 -10.41 -2.93
N PRO A 49 16.21 -9.53 -3.92
CA PRO A 49 15.20 -8.58 -4.36
C PRO A 49 14.09 -9.28 -5.16
N TRP A 50 12.85 -9.04 -4.74
CA TRP A 50 11.63 -9.44 -5.46
C TRP A 50 10.96 -8.19 -6.02
N ALA A 51 10.34 -8.26 -7.20
CA ALA A 51 9.69 -7.10 -7.82
C ALA A 51 8.43 -6.57 -7.08
N LYS A 52 7.86 -7.33 -6.14
CA LYS A 52 6.74 -6.96 -5.25
C LYS A 52 6.87 -7.70 -3.91
N PRO A 53 7.83 -7.31 -3.05
CA PRO A 53 8.06 -8.02 -1.80
C PRO A 53 6.97 -7.65 -0.80
N VAL A 54 6.29 -8.67 -0.23
CA VAL A 54 5.34 -8.50 0.89
C VAL A 54 6.05 -8.18 2.21
N GLY A 55 7.37 -8.35 2.25
CA GLY A 55 8.25 -8.03 3.38
C GLY A 55 9.67 -8.52 3.13
N VAL A 56 10.58 -8.17 4.05
CA VAL A 56 11.99 -8.54 4.02
C VAL A 56 12.30 -9.42 5.22
N PHE A 57 12.90 -10.58 4.97
CA PHE A 57 13.54 -11.38 6.01
C PHE A 57 14.99 -10.91 6.15
N VAL A 58 15.36 -10.45 7.33
CA VAL A 58 16.75 -10.10 7.67
C VAL A 58 17.31 -11.22 8.51
N ILE A 59 18.23 -11.99 7.93
CA ILE A 59 18.95 -13.07 8.62
C ILE A 59 20.35 -12.53 8.92
N LYS A 60 20.68 -12.41 10.21
CA LYS A 60 21.98 -11.93 10.69
C LYS A 60 22.38 -12.72 11.93
N ASP A 61 23.64 -13.17 12.01
CA ASP A 61 24.20 -13.85 13.18
C ASP A 61 23.37 -15.06 13.67
N GLY A 62 22.72 -15.79 12.76
CA GLY A 62 21.83 -16.91 13.10
C GLY A 62 20.44 -16.51 13.61
N HIS A 63 20.13 -15.22 13.68
CA HIS A 63 18.83 -14.69 14.04
C HIS A 63 18.06 -14.23 12.79
N ALA A 64 16.85 -14.76 12.61
CA ALA A 64 15.93 -14.33 11.56
C ALA A 64 14.92 -13.33 12.12
N SER A 65 14.87 -12.13 11.53
CA SER A 65 13.86 -11.11 11.85
C SER A 65 13.03 -10.77 10.62
N TRP A 66 11.71 -10.78 10.77
CA TRP A 66 10.76 -10.45 9.70
C TRP A 66 10.37 -8.98 9.77
N LYS A 67 10.48 -8.27 8.64
CA LYS A 67 10.05 -6.88 8.48
C LYS A 67 8.99 -6.80 7.37
N PRO A 68 7.70 -6.65 7.71
CA PRO A 68 6.64 -6.57 6.69
C PRO A 68 6.76 -5.28 5.86
N ALA A 69 6.47 -5.34 4.56
CA ALA A 69 6.40 -4.18 3.66
C ALA A 69 5.03 -3.47 3.78
N VAL A 70 4.57 -3.29 5.02
CA VAL A 70 3.28 -2.67 5.32
C VAL A 70 3.49 -1.19 5.61
N ASP A 71 2.69 -0.33 4.96
CA ASP A 71 2.67 1.10 5.24
C ASP A 71 1.84 1.36 6.51
N THR A 72 2.51 1.34 7.66
CA THR A 72 1.90 1.59 8.96
C THR A 72 1.24 2.98 9.02
N SER A 73 1.80 3.97 8.34
CA SER A 73 1.27 5.34 8.32
C SER A 73 -0.08 5.39 7.62
N ARG A 74 -0.24 4.69 6.50
CA ARG A 74 -1.53 4.56 5.82
C ARG A 74 -2.57 3.85 6.70
N ILE A 75 -2.19 2.77 7.37
CA ILE A 75 -3.10 2.04 8.27
C ILE A 75 -3.54 2.94 9.43
N ALA A 76 -2.60 3.64 10.05
CA ALA A 76 -2.90 4.57 11.14
C ALA A 76 -3.85 5.68 10.67
N MET A 77 -3.58 6.28 9.51
CA MET A 77 -4.42 7.33 8.93
C MET A 77 -5.85 6.82 8.64
N LEU A 78 -6.00 5.61 8.10
CA LEU A 78 -7.31 5.00 7.87
C LEU A 78 -8.06 4.76 9.18
N GLY A 79 -7.38 4.24 10.20
CA GLY A 79 -7.97 4.02 11.53
C GLY A 79 -8.45 5.33 12.17
N ILE A 80 -7.63 6.38 12.10
CA ILE A 80 -7.98 7.71 12.62
C ILE A 80 -9.16 8.30 11.84
N LEU A 81 -9.17 8.20 10.51
CA LEU A 81 -10.25 8.71 9.68
C LEU A 81 -11.59 8.03 10.00
N VAL A 82 -11.58 6.70 10.12
CA VAL A 82 -12.78 5.92 10.49
C VAL A 82 -13.22 6.27 11.91
N GLY A 83 -12.28 6.36 12.85
CA GLY A 83 -12.55 6.73 14.25
C GLY A 83 -13.16 8.12 14.39
N LEU A 84 -12.59 9.13 13.73
CA LEU A 84 -13.12 10.50 13.70
C LEU A 84 -14.51 10.54 13.08
N THR A 85 -14.71 9.87 11.94
CA THR A 85 -16.00 9.82 11.26
C THR A 85 -17.07 9.19 12.17
N SER A 86 -16.74 8.06 12.82
CA SER A 86 -17.61 7.40 13.80
C SER A 86 -17.93 8.30 14.99
N ALA A 87 -16.92 8.98 15.55
CA ALA A 87 -17.09 9.90 16.68
C ALA A 87 -18.01 11.08 16.33
N VAL A 88 -17.89 11.63 15.11
CA VAL A 88 -18.80 12.68 14.62
C VAL A 88 -20.22 12.15 14.55
N PHE A 89 -20.44 10.97 13.96
CA PHE A 89 -21.79 10.37 13.91
C PHE A 89 -22.36 10.11 15.30
N ALA A 90 -21.55 9.58 16.22
CA ALA A 90 -21.95 9.33 17.61
C ALA A 90 -22.28 10.66 18.33
N GLY A 91 -21.47 11.69 18.17
CA GLY A 91 -21.72 13.02 18.72
C GLY A 91 -22.99 13.65 18.16
N VAL A 92 -23.21 13.57 16.84
CA VAL A 92 -24.45 14.03 16.21
C VAL A 92 -25.66 13.23 16.70
N ALA A 93 -25.52 11.92 16.88
CA ALA A 93 -26.58 11.07 17.42
C ALA A 93 -26.92 11.46 18.87
N MET A 94 -25.91 11.68 19.72
CA MET A 94 -26.09 12.22 21.07
C MET A 94 -26.79 13.57 21.09
N VAL A 95 -26.45 14.47 20.16
CA VAL A 95 -27.10 15.79 20.05
C VAL A 95 -28.55 15.67 19.55
N ARG A 96 -28.83 14.77 18.61
CA ARG A 96 -30.17 14.63 17.99
C ARG A 96 -31.13 13.75 18.79
N ARG A 97 -30.63 12.76 19.52
CA ARG A 97 -31.39 11.89 20.41
C ARG A 97 -30.61 11.73 21.71
N PRO A 98 -30.62 12.76 22.56
CA PRO A 98 -30.00 12.68 23.87
C PRO A 98 -30.45 11.39 24.56
N PRO A 99 -29.54 10.44 24.84
CA PRO A 99 -29.90 9.15 25.44
C PRO A 99 -30.18 9.28 26.93
N TRP A 100 -29.96 10.46 27.53
CA TRP A 100 -30.37 10.69 28.90
C TRP A 100 -31.90 10.78 28.95
N PRO A 101 -32.54 9.95 29.79
CA PRO A 101 -33.95 10.11 30.14
C PRO A 101 -34.18 11.57 30.56
N ASP A 102 -35.32 12.10 30.13
CA ASP A 102 -35.75 13.46 30.37
C ASP A 102 -35.64 13.82 31.86
N LEU A 103 -34.70 14.70 32.23
CA LEU A 103 -34.43 15.10 33.62
C LEU A 103 -35.54 15.99 34.24
N HIS A 104 -36.64 16.23 33.52
CA HIS A 104 -37.67 17.18 33.92
C HIS A 104 -38.79 16.55 34.78
N GLY A 105 -38.66 15.31 35.25
CA GLY A 105 -39.75 14.69 36.00
C GLY A 105 -39.36 13.57 36.95
N ASP A 106 -38.75 13.90 38.11
CA ASP A 106 -38.98 13.11 39.34
C ASP A 106 -38.60 13.83 40.65
N ILE A 107 -38.78 15.16 40.72
CA ILE A 107 -38.74 15.89 42.01
C ILE A 107 -40.14 16.23 42.53
N ALA A 108 -41.18 15.98 41.73
CA ALA A 108 -42.57 16.23 42.10
C ALA A 108 -43.23 15.06 42.86
N GLN A 109 -42.65 13.85 42.82
CA GLN A 109 -43.22 12.65 43.46
C GLN A 109 -42.68 12.37 44.88
N LEU A 110 -41.81 13.24 45.38
CA LEU A 110 -41.17 13.14 46.70
C LEU A 110 -41.80 14.07 47.78
N ARG A 111 -43.07 14.45 47.61
CA ARG A 111 -43.87 15.15 48.63
C ARG A 111 -45.08 14.33 49.06
#